data_AF-A0A7J6Q6U4-F1
#
_entry.id   AF-A0A7J6Q6U4-F1
#
_cell.length_a   1.000
_cell.length_b   1.000
_cell.length_c   1.000
_cell.angle_alpha   90.00
_cell.angle_beta   90.00
_cell.angle_gamma   90.00
#
_symmetry.space_group_name_H-M   'P 1'
#
loop_
_entity.id
_entity.type
_entity.pdbx_description
1 polymer ?
#
loop_
_entity_poly.entity_id
_entity_poly.type
_entity_poly.pdbx_seq_one_letter_code
_entity_poly.pdbx_strand_id
1 'polypeptide(L)' 'YYSYLWAEVFADDLFLTKFKKPHNLLNPETGMEYRKTILSRGGAVDASEMLKEFLGREPNQEAFLEMKGLKA' A
#
# COMPACT_ATOMS: atom_id res chain seq x y z
N TYR A 1 7.91 15.56 -9.57
CA TYR A 1 9.25 14.96 -9.35
C TYR A 1 9.27 14.17 -8.05
N TYR A 2 9.03 14.79 -6.88
CA TYR A 2 8.94 14.07 -5.59
C TYR A 2 7.74 13.13 -5.47
N SER A 3 6.65 13.44 -6.17
CA SER A 3 5.39 12.68 -6.14
C SER A 3 5.55 11.21 -6.56
N TYR A 4 6.48 10.92 -7.48
CA TYR A 4 6.74 9.54 -7.90
C TYR A 4 7.41 8.73 -6.79
N LEU A 5 8.39 9.31 -6.10
CA LEU A 5 9.05 8.64 -4.98
C LEU A 5 8.07 8.41 -3.82
N TRP A 6 7.23 9.41 -3.53
CA TRP A 6 6.18 9.24 -2.51
C TRP A 6 5.16 8.17 -2.89
N ALA A 7 4.74 8.11 -4.15
CA ALA A 7 3.86 7.05 -4.64
C ALA A 7 4.52 5.66 -4.54
N GLU A 8 5.82 5.57 -4.82
CA GLU A 8 6.59 4.33 -4.71
C GLU A 8 6.66 3.84 -3.25
N VAL A 9 6.89 4.74 -2.29
CA VAL A 9 6.89 4.40 -0.85
C VAL A 9 5.57 3.74 -0.44
N PHE A 10 4.44 4.32 -0.84
CA PHE A 10 3.13 3.75 -0.52
C PHE A 10 2.84 2.46 -1.27
N ALA A 11 3.25 2.36 -2.54
CA ALA A 11 3.05 1.16 -3.35
C ALA A 11 3.80 -0.04 -2.74
N ASP A 12 5.04 0.16 -2.30
CA ASP A 12 5.86 -0.87 -1.68
C ASP A 12 5.26 -1.33 -0.35
N ASP A 13 4.78 -0.41 0.49
CA ASP A 13 4.14 -0.76 1.77
C ASP A 13 2.82 -1.54 1.57
N LEU A 14 1.97 -1.08 0.64
CA LEU A 14 0.75 -1.77 0.24
C LEU A 14 1.03 -3.20 -0.23
N PHE A 15 1.98 -3.34 -1.15
CA PHE A 15 2.32 -4.61 -1.74
C PHE A 15 2.90 -5.58 -0.70
N LEU A 16 3.90 -5.14 0.06
CA LEU A 16 4.55 -5.98 1.05
C LEU A 16 3.56 -6.44 2.12
N THR A 17 2.74 -5.52 2.64
CA THR A 17 1.85 -5.77 3.77
C THR A 17 0.66 -6.64 3.39
N LYS A 18 -0.02 -6.36 2.28
CA LYS A 18 -1.29 -7.01 1.93
C LYS A 18 -1.20 -8.11 0.90
N PHE A 19 -0.20 -8.08 0.02
CA PHE A 19 -0.08 -9.04 -1.07
C PHE A 19 1.05 -10.05 -0.84
N LYS A 20 2.22 -9.62 -0.35
CA LYS A 20 3.40 -10.48 -0.21
C LYS A 20 3.47 -11.23 1.12
N LYS A 21 3.31 -10.55 2.27
CA LYS A 21 3.37 -11.16 3.61
C LYS A 21 2.36 -12.29 3.86
N PRO A 22 1.11 -12.23 3.36
CA PRO A 22 0.17 -13.35 3.53
C PRO A 22 0.43 -14.56 2.58
N HIS A 23 1.56 -14.61 1.87
CA HIS A 23 1.97 -15.69 0.94
C HIS A 23 0.94 -16.06 -0.16
N ASN A 24 -0.05 -15.19 -0.41
CA ASN A 24 -1.04 -15.39 -1.46
C ASN A 24 -1.27 -14.09 -2.24
N LEU A 25 -0.41 -13.87 -3.24
CA LEU A 25 -0.46 -12.70 -4.11
C LEU A 25 -1.77 -12.58 -4.88
N LEU A 26 -2.41 -13.70 -5.21
CA LEU A 26 -3.62 -13.76 -6.03
C LEU A 26 -4.88 -13.98 -5.19
N ASN A 27 -4.83 -13.64 -3.90
CA ASN A 27 -6.01 -13.74 -3.04
C ASN A 27 -7.13 -12.80 -3.57
N PRO A 28 -8.28 -13.35 -4.01
CA PRO A 28 -9.38 -12.53 -4.51
C PRO A 28 -9.99 -11.62 -3.44
N GLU A 29 -9.93 -12.01 -2.16
CA GLU A 29 -10.43 -11.19 -1.05
C GLU A 29 -9.61 -9.92 -0.88
N THR A 30 -8.28 -10.04 -0.88
CA THR A 30 -7.35 -8.89 -0.84
C THR A 30 -7.55 -7.99 -2.06
N GLY A 31 -7.72 -8.57 -3.25
CA GLY A 31 -8.00 -7.81 -4.46
C GLY A 31 -9.32 -7.03 -4.40
N MET A 32 -10.37 -7.63 -3.82
CA MET A 32 -11.66 -6.97 -3.62
C MET A 32 -11.57 -5.84 -2.59
N GLU A 33 -10.84 -6.07 -1.50
CA GLU A 33 -10.57 -5.04 -0.49
C GLU A 33 -9.87 -3.84 -1.15
N TYR A 34 -8.79 -4.07 -1.90
CA TYR A 34 -8.04 -3.02 -2.61
C TYR A 34 -8.92 -2.22 -3.58
N ARG A 35 -9.79 -2.90 -4.32
CA ARG A 35 -10.75 -2.23 -5.20
C ARG A 35 -11.71 -1.33 -4.43
N LYS A 36 -12.24 -1.81 -3.30
CA LYS A 36 -13.24 -1.09 -2.51
C LYS A 36 -12.66 0.10 -1.75
N THR A 37 -11.46 -0.05 -1.19
CA THR A 37 -10.85 0.97 -0.33
C THR A 37 -10.00 1.98 -1.10
N ILE A 38 -9.24 1.54 -2.11
CA ILE A 38 -8.31 2.40 -2.86
C ILE A 38 -8.92 2.83 -4.19
N LEU A 39 -9.25 1.88 -5.07
CA LEU A 39 -9.56 2.22 -6.47
C LEU A 39 -10.94 2.87 -6.66
N SER A 40 -11.96 2.42 -5.92
CA SER A 40 -13.34 2.86 -6.13
C SER A 40 -13.66 4.25 -5.60
N ARG A 41 -12.82 4.78 -4.69
CA ARG A 41 -13.05 6.05 -4.00
C ARG A 41 -12.55 7.27 -4.78
N GLY A 42 -11.62 7.06 -5.73
CA GLY A 42 -11.06 8.15 -6.53
C GLY A 42 -10.48 9.25 -5.65
N GLY A 43 -10.90 10.50 -5.89
CA GLY A 43 -10.51 11.67 -5.09
C GLY A 43 -11.54 12.11 -4.05
N ALA A 44 -12.56 11.28 -3.75
CA ALA A 44 -13.61 11.65 -2.80
C ALA A 44 -13.17 11.53 -1.33
N VAL A 45 -12.10 10.78 -1.07
CA VAL A 45 -11.51 10.55 0.26
C VAL A 45 -10.02 10.86 0.18
N ASP A 46 -9.45 11.37 1.27
CA ASP A 46 -8.02 11.65 1.31
C ASP A 46 -7.20 10.36 1.19
N ALA A 47 -6.08 10.44 0.47
CA ALA A 47 -5.21 9.29 0.24
C ALA A 47 -4.68 8.68 1.54
N SER A 48 -4.37 9.51 2.54
CA SER A 48 -3.87 9.03 3.84
C SER A 48 -4.91 8.19 4.58
N GLU A 49 -6.18 8.59 4.55
CA GLU A 49 -7.28 7.83 5.14
C GLU A 49 -7.50 6.49 4.42
N MET A 50 -7.48 6.49 3.08
CA MET A 50 -7.63 5.28 2.28
C MET A 50 -6.49 4.28 2.56
N LEU A 51 -5.25 4.77 2.64
CA LEU A 51 -4.08 3.98 2.95
C LEU A 51 -4.16 3.39 4.36
N LYS A 52 -4.54 4.20 5.35
CA LYS A 52 -4.69 3.77 6.73
C LYS A 52 -5.76 2.70 6.88
N GLU A 53 -6.91 2.89 6.24
CA GLU A 53 -8.01 1.92 6.28
C GLU A 53 -7.58 0.60 5.65
N PHE A 54 -6.96 0.64 4.47
CA PHE A 54 -6.53 -0.57 3.81
C PHE A 54 -5.41 -1.26 4.59
N LEU A 55 -4.35 -0.55 5.02
CA LEU A 55 -3.22 -1.15 5.75
C LEU A 55 -3.55 -1.56 7.20
N GLY A 56 -4.60 -0.99 7.80
CA GLY A 56 -4.93 -1.14 9.22
C GLY A 56 -3.98 -0.38 10.16
N ARG A 57 -3.05 0.41 9.61
CA ARG A 57 -2.07 1.25 10.31
C ARG A 57 -1.67 2.42 9.42
N GLU A 58 -0.98 3.40 10.00
CA GLU A 58 -0.34 4.46 9.18
C GLU A 58 0.70 3.84 8.22
N PRO A 59 0.81 4.36 6.99
CA PRO A 59 1.83 3.93 6.04
C PRO A 59 3.23 4.26 6.54
N ASN A 60 4.21 3.43 6.21
CA ASN A 60 5.62 3.63 6.60
C ASN A 60 6.57 3.35 5.44
N GLN A 61 7.84 3.74 5.59
CA GLN A 61 8.87 3.58 4.56
C GLN A 61 9.68 2.27 4.68
N GLU A 62 9.35 1.39 5.62
CA GLU A 62 10.13 0.19 5.91
C GLU A 62 10.17 -0.75 4.69
N ALA A 63 9.02 -0.95 4.05
CA ALA A 63 8.90 -1.77 2.85
C ALA A 63 9.73 -1.21 1.68
N PHE A 64 9.67 0.11 1.48
CA PHE A 64 10.45 0.79 0.45
C PHE A 64 11.96 0.62 0.68
N LEU A 65 12.43 0.82 1.92
CA LEU A 65 13.83 0.63 2.27
C LEU A 65 14.28 -0.82 2.03
N GLU A 66 13.48 -1.80 2.45
CA GLU A 66 13.75 -3.22 2.21
C GLU A 66 13.87 -3.53 0.71
N MET A 67 12.97 -2.97 -0.12
CA MET A 67 13.00 -3.15 -1.57
C MET A 67 14.20 -2.48 -2.25
N LYS A 68 14.78 -1.44 -1.64
CA LYS A 68 16.06 -0.85 -2.07
C LYS A 68 17.29 -1.54 -1.46
N GLY A 69 17.12 -2.60 -0.68
CA GLY A 69 18.21 -3.33 -0.01
C GLY A 69 18.80 -2.60 1.19
N LEU A 70 18.09 -1.59 1.71
CA LEU A 70 18.45 -0.82 2.89
C LEU A 70 17.71 -1.39 4.11
N LYS A 71 18.32 -1.27 5.30
CA LYS A 71 17.62 -1.55 6.57
C LYS A 71 17.19 -0.22 7.20
N ALA A 72 15.95 -0.21 7.71
CA ALA A 72 15.42 0.87 8.52
C ALA A 72 16.18 1.02 9.85
#